data_AF-A0A2H3DL90-F1
#
_entry.id   AF-A0A2H3DL90-F1
#
_cell.length_a   1.000
_cell.length_b   1.000
_cell.length_c   1.000
_cell.angle_alpha   90.00
_cell.angle_beta   90.00
_cell.angle_gamma   90.00
#
_symmetry.space_group_name_H-M   'P 1'
#
loop_
_entity.id
_entity.type
_entity.pdbx_description
1 polymer ?
#
loop_
_entity_poly.entity_id
_entity_poly.type
_entity_poly.pdbx_seq_one_letter_code
_entity_poly.pdbx_strand_id
1 'polypeptide(L)' 'MILENSPGAVVYDTRKHGRHNIVKLTDRFVDEFKPGCVCVISNQRITENVVYGLRSRGILAFGAIFDS' A
#
# COMPACT_ATOMS: atom_id res chain seq x y z
N MET A 1 7.66 12.23 -15.25
CA MET A 1 7.96 11.23 -14.17
C MET A 1 6.87 11.29 -13.10
N ILE A 2 6.57 10.21 -12.35
CA ILE A 2 5.45 10.16 -11.38
C ILE A 2 5.44 11.35 -10.40
N LEU A 3 6.62 11.74 -9.90
CA LEU A 3 6.75 12.82 -8.93
C LEU A 3 6.44 14.21 -9.49
N GLU A 4 6.59 14.40 -10.79
CA GLU A 4 6.26 15.66 -11.46
C GLU A 4 4.75 15.79 -11.71
N ASN A 5 4.04 14.65 -11.81
CA ASN A 5 2.63 14.60 -12.19
C ASN A 5 1.70 14.26 -11.01
N SER A 6 2.25 13.92 -9.84
CA SER A 6 1.49 13.62 -8.62
C SER A 6 2.13 14.32 -7.41
N PRO A 7 1.82 15.62 -7.22
CA PRO A 7 2.25 16.36 -6.05
C PRO A 7 1.71 15.70 -4.78
N GLY A 8 2.61 15.26 -3.89
CA GLY A 8 2.27 14.51 -2.67
C GLY A 8 2.49 13.00 -2.75
N ALA A 9 2.91 12.48 -3.90
CA ALA A 9 3.34 11.08 -4.01
C ALA A 9 4.59 10.83 -3.13
N VAL A 10 4.53 9.79 -2.31
CA VAL A 10 5.65 9.34 -1.47
C VAL A 10 6.37 8.17 -2.12
N VAL A 11 7.70 8.25 -2.18
CA VAL A 11 8.56 7.14 -2.62
C VAL A 11 9.30 6.57 -1.43
N TYR A 12 9.01 5.30 -1.12
CA TYR A 12 9.72 4.56 -0.10
C TYR A 12 10.78 3.63 -0.73
N ASP A 13 12.05 4.03 -0.73
CA ASP A 13 13.15 3.20 -1.25
C ASP A 13 13.58 2.13 -0.23
N THR A 14 13.10 0.91 -0.43
CA THR A 14 13.42 -0.24 0.43
C THR A 14 14.91 -0.63 0.43
N ARG A 15 15.72 -0.18 -0.53
CA ARG A 15 17.17 -0.42 -0.52
C ARG A 15 17.90 0.51 0.43
N LYS A 16 17.38 1.72 0.63
CA LYS A 16 17.93 2.72 1.56
C LYS A 16 17.41 2.52 2.98
N HIS A 17 16.13 2.18 3.10
CA HIS A 17 15.45 2.10 4.40
C HIS A 17 15.22 0.66 4.88
N GLY A 18 15.51 -0.35 4.07
CA GLY A 18 15.20 -1.74 4.37
C GLY A 18 13.75 -2.12 4.04
N ARG A 19 13.50 -3.43 3.90
CA ARG A 19 12.17 -3.98 3.62
C ARG A 19 11.40 -4.23 4.92
N HIS A 20 10.81 -3.16 5.46
CA HIS A 20 9.96 -3.23 6.63
C HIS A 20 8.65 -4.01 6.35
N ASN A 21 7.93 -4.35 7.42
CA ASN A 21 6.59 -4.93 7.30
C ASN A 21 5.68 -3.98 6.50
N ILE A 22 5.31 -4.41 5.30
CA ILE A 22 4.58 -3.58 4.35
C ILE A 22 3.20 -3.18 4.87
N VAL A 23 2.53 -4.04 5.66
CA VAL A 23 1.23 -3.73 6.25
C VAL A 23 1.36 -2.53 7.20
N LYS A 24 2.36 -2.54 8.09
CA LYS A 24 2.63 -1.41 9.00
C LYS A 24 3.02 -0.13 8.25
N LEU A 25 3.77 -0.26 7.16
CA LEU A 25 4.15 0.88 6.33
C LEU A 25 2.92 1.51 5.67
N THR A 26 2.05 0.69 5.08
CA THR A 26 0.82 1.17 4.44
C THR A 26 -0.17 1.74 5.46
N ASP A 27 -0.31 1.13 6.63
CA ASP A 27 -1.16 1.61 7.72
C ASP A 27 -0.78 3.03 8.17
N ARG A 28 0.53 3.32 8.32
CA ARG A 28 1.01 4.67 8.61
C ARG A 28 0.56 5.68 7.55
N PHE A 29 0.64 5.30 6.28
CA PHE A 29 0.18 6.18 5.19
C PHE A 29 -1.34 6.34 5.19
N VAL A 30 -2.11 5.34 5.63
CA VAL A 30 -3.55 5.50 5.83
C VAL A 30 -3.85 6.54 6.92
N ASP A 31 -3.14 6.48 8.05
CA ASP A 31 -3.30 7.46 9.13
C ASP A 31 -2.93 8.88 8.70
N GLU A 32 -1.86 9.02 7.91
CA GLU A 32 -1.32 10.30 7.44
C GLU A 32 -2.20 10.93 6.34
N PHE A 33 -2.56 10.16 5.32
CA PHE A 33 -3.29 10.65 4.15
C PHE A 33 -4.82 10.55 4.26
N LYS A 34 -5.33 9.73 5.20
CA LYS A 34 -6.76 9.45 5.40
C LYS A 34 -7.52 9.18 4.11
N PRO A 35 -7.05 8.24 3.26
CA PRO A 35 -7.66 7.98 1.98
C PRO A 35 -9.05 7.34 2.13
N GLY A 36 -9.93 7.58 1.15
CA GLY A 36 -11.23 6.90 1.08
C GLY A 36 -11.11 5.40 0.77
N CYS A 37 -10.03 4.98 0.10
CA CYS A 37 -9.70 3.58 -0.12
C CYS A 37 -8.20 3.38 -0.40
N VAL A 38 -7.74 2.14 -0.27
CA VAL A 38 -6.37 1.72 -0.63
C VAL A 38 -6.41 0.69 -1.75
N CYS A 39 -5.71 0.96 -2.85
CA CYS A 39 -5.51 0.00 -3.94
C CYS A 39 -4.09 -0.55 -3.91
N VAL A 40 -3.96 -1.88 -3.87
CA VAL A 40 -2.67 -2.57 -3.77
C VAL A 40 -2.35 -3.26 -5.11
N ILE A 41 -1.28 -2.80 -5.74
CA ILE A 41 -0.74 -3.38 -6.98
C ILE A 41 0.61 -4.03 -6.67
N SER A 42 0.61 -5.35 -6.52
CA SER A 42 1.78 -6.16 -6.21
C SER A 42 1.50 -7.62 -6.58
N ASN A 43 2.49 -8.51 -6.40
CA ASN A 43 2.25 -9.95 -6.47
C ASN A 43 1.19 -10.42 -5.46
N GLN A 44 0.60 -11.59 -5.73
CA GLN A 44 -0.52 -12.17 -4.95
C GLN A 44 -0.26 -12.21 -3.45
N ARG A 45 0.86 -12.81 -3.04
CA ARG A 45 1.19 -12.95 -1.62
C ARG A 45 1.22 -11.61 -0.88
N ILE A 46 1.82 -10.57 -1.45
CA ILE A 46 1.88 -9.26 -0.79
C ILE A 46 0.51 -8.58 -0.82
N THR A 47 -0.18 -8.67 -1.95
CA THR A 47 -1.51 -8.10 -2.13
C THR A 47 -2.50 -8.66 -1.11
N GLU A 48 -2.58 -9.98 -0.96
CA GLU A 48 -3.43 -10.64 0.02
C GLU A 48 -3.09 -10.22 1.45
N ASN A 49 -1.80 -10.21 1.81
CA ASN A 49 -1.35 -9.80 3.14
C ASN A 49 -1.74 -8.35 3.49
N VAL A 50 -1.56 -7.41 2.56
CA VAL A 50 -1.89 -6.00 2.79
C VAL A 50 -3.40 -5.79 2.82
N VAL A 51 -4.13 -6.35 1.85
CA VAL A 51 -5.60 -6.21 1.80
C VAL A 51 -6.24 -6.78 3.06
N TYR A 52 -5.82 -7.97 3.49
CA TYR A 52 -6.30 -8.57 4.73
C TYR A 52 -5.92 -7.73 5.96
N GLY A 53 -4.66 -7.31 6.04
CA GLY A 53 -4.16 -6.52 7.18
C GLY A 53 -4.87 -5.18 7.36
N LEU A 54 -5.24 -4.51 6.26
CA LEU A 54 -5.97 -3.25 6.29
C LEU A 54 -7.48 -3.47 6.53
N ARG A 55 -8.10 -4.44 5.84
CA ARG A 55 -9.53 -4.73 6.03
C ARG A 55 -9.88 -5.18 7.44
N SER A 56 -9.00 -5.96 8.09
CA SER A 56 -9.19 -6.37 9.49
C SER A 56 -9.20 -5.18 10.47
N ARG A 57 -8.75 -4.00 10.03
CA ARG A 57 -8.76 -2.73 10.79
C ARG A 57 -9.86 -1.77 10.34
N GLY A 58 -10.81 -2.23 9.52
CA GLY A 58 -11.91 -1.41 9.02
C GLY A 58 -11.55 -0.51 7.84
N ILE A 59 -10.37 -0.67 7.24
CA ILE A 59 -9.93 0.14 6.10
C ILE A 59 -10.41 -0.51 4.81
N LEU A 60 -11.03 0.28 3.93
CA LEU A 60 -11.45 -0.18 2.61
C LEU A 60 -10.23 -0.38 1.70
N ALA A 61 -9.80 -1.63 1.55
CA ALA A 61 -8.68 -2.00 0.69
C ALA A 61 -9.10 -2.95 -0.44
N PHE A 62 -8.44 -2.80 -1.59
CA PHE A 62 -8.63 -3.58 -2.81
C PHE A 62 -7.28 -4.08 -3.33
N GLY A 63 -7.27 -5.29 -3.89
CA GLY A 63 -6.11 -5.88 -4.55
C GLY A 63 -6.41 -6.22 -6.00
N ALA A 64 -5.36 -6.43 -6.79
CA ALA A 64 -5.49 -7.02 -8.12
C ALA A 64 -6.11 -8.43 -8.05
N ILE A 65 -6.84 -8.81 -9.11
CA ILE A 65 -7.29 -10.20 -9.34
C ILE A 65 -6.14 -10.95 -10.01
N PHE A 66 -5.90 -12.19 -9.58
CA PHE A 66 -4.88 -13.06 -10.15
C PHE A 66 -5.58 -14.22 -10.86
N ASP A 67 -5.63 -14.20 -12.20
CA ASP A 67 -6.27 -15.22 -13.05
C ASP A 67 -5.32 -15.89 -14.07
N SER A 68 -4.02 -15.62 -13.94
CA SER A 68 -2.95 -16.12 -14.83
C SER A 68 -2.57 -17.57 -14.56
#